data_AF-W3XFY2-F1
#
_entry.id   AF-W3XFY2-F1
#
_cell.length_a   1.000
_cell.length_b   1.000
_cell.length_c   1.000
_cell.angle_alpha   90.00
_cell.angle_beta   90.00
_cell.angle_gamma   90.00
#
_symmetry.space_group_name_H-M   'P 1'
#
loop_
_entity.id
_entity.type
_entity.pdbx_description
1 polymer ?
#
loop_
_entity_poly.entity_id
_entity_poly.type
_entity_poly.pdbx_seq_one_letter_code
_entity_poly.pdbx_strand_id
1 'polypeptide(L)'
;MVRKQVSRFASSAEIQAYLKRVAQTFNLDRYIQYNTRVTHASWCEESATWTVELNGQHRVQSEILVNAGGILNDPQIPEIPGLSSFAGPRLHTAAWDPSVDITGRRVAVIGAGASAIQLIPQIQPLASHVDVYIRTPSWITPPIGLEETAPSPNPFYTEQEKYRFKKDASYYLHLRKGLEAQFNGMFRAFMKGTPEQKALRADLEENMKTLIRTPALQEQLIPKFEAGCRRMNPGQPYIHSLQEDNVLPVFGGVDSITSQGVVVDGTERACDILVLATGFNTSFRPRFPIIGRNGVDLQRLWSETPTSYMGTGVAGFPNYLIYLGPNTPISNGSLMGSLEATSDYFIRLLRKVIRQRVKAFDVRPEAQQDFDDHTQSIMRDMVWTGTCRSWFKKGVDGKVTALWPGSSLHYMQTLAENRWEDYNWDHAAERFSYWGNGISWTEDPNADKLGVEERSSMLESTTVPGSSGDISYYLWASDPLNSASVGSISESVTEDAFARKSEEWSKMQKSVAVEITVPV
;
A
#
# COMPACT_ATOMS: atom_id res chain seq x y z
N MET A 1 -27.00 2.11 25.70
CA MET A 1 -25.74 2.25 24.94
C MET A 1 -26.06 2.26 23.46
N VAL A 2 -25.86 3.39 22.77
CA VAL A 2 -25.98 3.44 21.31
C VAL A 2 -24.87 2.57 20.74
N ARG A 3 -25.21 1.45 20.09
CA ARG A 3 -24.22 0.59 19.44
C ARG A 3 -23.55 1.40 18.33
N LYS A 4 -22.22 1.43 18.32
CA LYS A 4 -21.45 2.10 17.29
C LYS A 4 -21.78 1.48 15.93
N GLN A 5 -22.24 2.29 14.98
CA GLN A 5 -22.42 1.87 13.60
C GLN A 5 -21.04 1.69 12.95
N VAL A 6 -20.86 0.63 12.15
CA VAL A 6 -19.58 0.28 11.52
C VAL A 6 -19.81 0.26 10.02
N SER A 7 -19.08 1.09 9.29
CA SER A 7 -19.17 1.21 7.83
C SER A 7 -18.24 0.22 7.13
N ARG A 8 -18.49 -0.04 5.84
CA ARG A 8 -17.64 -0.91 5.01
C ARG A 8 -16.23 -0.35 4.81
N PHE A 9 -16.11 0.96 4.60
CA PHE A 9 -14.84 1.68 4.59
C PHE A 9 -14.68 2.42 5.91
N ALA A 10 -13.64 2.06 6.67
CA ALA A 10 -13.34 2.65 7.98
C ALA A 10 -12.74 4.05 7.84
N SER A 11 -13.08 4.95 8.76
CA SER A 11 -12.45 6.27 8.84
C SER A 11 -11.01 6.21 9.36
N SER A 12 -10.22 7.27 9.13
CA SER A 12 -8.86 7.37 9.67
C SER A 12 -8.82 7.25 11.20
N ALA A 13 -9.80 7.83 11.90
CA ALA A 13 -9.93 7.73 13.36
C ALA A 13 -10.19 6.28 13.82
N GLU A 14 -10.96 5.51 13.06
CA GLU A 14 -11.23 4.11 13.37
C GLU A 14 -10.02 3.22 13.14
N ILE A 15 -9.31 3.43 12.03
CA ILE A 15 -8.05 2.73 11.73
C ILE A 15 -7.01 3.05 12.80
N GLN A 16 -6.85 4.32 13.18
CA GLN A 16 -5.93 4.71 14.25
C GLN A 16 -6.30 4.04 15.59
N ALA A 17 -7.59 4.04 15.95
CA ALA A 17 -8.05 3.39 17.16
C ALA A 17 -7.82 1.86 17.12
N TYR A 18 -7.98 1.23 15.96
CA TYR A 18 -7.65 -0.19 15.77
C TYR A 18 -6.16 -0.45 15.98
N LEU A 19 -5.26 0.29 15.33
CA LEU A 19 -3.81 0.11 15.47
C LEU A 19 -3.32 0.35 16.91
N LYS A 20 -3.90 1.34 17.62
CA LYS A 20 -3.63 1.53 19.05
C LYS A 20 -4.05 0.32 19.89
N ARG A 21 -5.21 -0.28 19.59
CA ARG A 21 -5.65 -1.51 20.28
C ARG A 21 -4.73 -2.69 19.98
N VAL A 22 -4.24 -2.83 18.75
CA VAL A 22 -3.26 -3.86 18.39
C VAL A 22 -1.98 -3.70 19.23
N ALA A 23 -1.41 -2.49 19.30
CA ALA A 23 -0.25 -2.21 20.13
C ALA A 23 -0.47 -2.57 21.61
N GLN A 24 -1.63 -2.21 22.16
CA GLN A 24 -2.00 -2.55 23.54
C GLN A 24 -2.18 -4.06 23.75
N THR A 25 -2.83 -4.75 22.80
CA THR A 25 -3.16 -6.18 22.90
C THR A 25 -1.90 -7.03 22.93
N PHE A 26 -0.90 -6.67 22.12
CA PHE A 26 0.39 -7.36 22.04
C PHE A 26 1.47 -6.72 22.91
N ASN A 27 1.12 -5.74 23.76
CA ASN A 27 2.03 -5.00 24.64
C ASN A 27 3.28 -4.46 23.91
N LEU A 28 3.07 -3.88 22.72
CA LEU A 28 4.14 -3.40 21.85
C LEU A 28 4.72 -2.06 22.32
N ASP A 29 3.97 -1.28 23.12
CA ASP A 29 4.40 0.03 23.61
C ASP A 29 5.74 -0.03 24.35
N ARG A 30 6.07 -1.15 25.01
CA ARG A 30 7.35 -1.35 25.70
C ARG A 30 8.57 -1.37 24.78
N TYR A 31 8.36 -1.54 23.48
CA TYR A 31 9.41 -1.56 22.45
C TYR A 31 9.41 -0.28 21.59
N ILE A 32 8.51 0.67 21.87
CA ILE A 32 8.34 1.88 21.06
C ILE A 32 8.76 3.10 21.88
N GLN A 33 9.73 3.84 21.36
CA GLN A 33 10.09 5.15 21.90
C GLN A 33 9.42 6.26 21.07
N TYR A 34 8.33 6.82 21.59
CA TYR A 34 7.62 7.94 20.95
C TYR A 34 8.44 9.24 21.00
N ASN A 35 8.01 10.24 20.21
CA ASN A 35 8.65 11.57 20.13
C ASN A 35 10.17 11.53 19.84
N THR A 36 10.62 10.45 19.22
CA THR A 36 12.02 10.18 18.95
C THR A 36 12.19 10.02 17.45
N ARG A 37 13.01 10.89 16.86
CA ARG A 37 13.27 10.96 15.42
C ARG A 37 14.69 10.48 15.16
N VAL A 38 14.83 9.49 14.29
CA VAL A 38 16.14 9.10 13.74
C VAL A 38 16.64 10.21 12.83
N THR A 39 17.88 10.65 13.02
CA THR A 39 18.52 11.73 12.26
C THR A 39 19.68 11.25 11.40
N HIS A 40 20.24 10.07 11.69
CA HIS A 40 21.34 9.48 10.94
C HIS A 40 21.44 7.98 11.26
N ALA A 41 21.88 7.17 10.31
CA ALA A 41 22.30 5.79 10.56
C ALA A 41 23.57 5.46 9.76
N SER A 42 24.53 4.76 10.36
CA SER A 42 25.78 4.37 9.69
C SER A 42 26.21 2.95 10.03
N TRP A 43 26.60 2.20 9.00
CA TRP A 43 27.15 0.85 9.12
C TRP A 43 28.62 0.89 9.57
N CYS A 44 29.00 0.00 10.47
CA CYS A 44 30.36 -0.22 10.93
C CYS A 44 30.83 -1.62 10.53
N GLU A 45 31.82 -1.71 9.64
CA GLU A 45 32.37 -2.98 9.17
C GLU A 45 33.09 -3.77 10.28
N GLU A 46 33.74 -3.07 11.23
CA GLU A 46 34.50 -3.71 12.30
C GLU A 46 33.58 -4.47 13.28
N SER A 47 32.49 -3.84 13.69
CA SER A 47 31.53 -4.43 14.64
C SER A 47 30.40 -5.20 13.96
N ALA A 48 30.21 -5.05 12.64
CA ALA A 48 29.05 -5.54 11.90
C ALA A 48 27.71 -5.03 12.50
N THR A 49 27.67 -3.75 12.87
CA THR A 49 26.49 -3.10 13.45
C THR A 49 26.17 -1.75 12.80
N TRP A 50 24.93 -1.32 12.96
CA TRP A 50 24.45 0.02 12.69
C TRP A 50 24.55 0.90 13.93
N THR A 51 25.15 2.09 13.75
CA THR A 51 25.05 3.21 14.70
C THR A 51 23.90 4.12 14.26
N VAL A 52 22.87 4.25 15.08
CA VAL A 52 21.69 5.10 14.79
C VAL A 52 21.69 6.30 15.73
N GLU A 53 21.65 7.49 15.15
CA GLU A 53 21.55 8.76 15.88
C GLU A 53 20.10 9.24 15.97
N LEU A 54 19.74 9.74 17.15
CA LEU A 54 18.41 10.21 17.47
C LEU A 54 18.43 11.72 17.74
N ASN A 55 17.27 12.38 17.60
CA ASN A 55 17.12 13.78 18.02
C ASN A 55 17.52 13.94 19.50
N GLY A 56 18.33 14.95 19.78
CA GLY A 56 18.91 15.16 21.12
C GLY A 56 20.23 14.42 21.36
N GLN A 57 20.98 14.07 20.30
CA GLN A 57 22.36 13.54 20.34
C GLN A 57 22.55 12.18 21.03
N HIS A 58 21.49 11.40 21.19
CA HIS A 58 21.58 10.02 21.68
C HIS A 58 21.93 9.07 20.53
N ARG A 59 22.73 8.05 20.82
CA ARG A 59 23.11 7.00 19.86
C ARG A 59 22.68 5.64 20.38
N VAL A 60 22.19 4.80 19.48
CA VAL A 60 21.90 3.38 19.73
C VAL A 60 22.68 2.52 18.74
N GLN A 61 23.12 1.35 19.19
CA GLN A 61 23.74 0.33 18.33
C GLN A 61 22.72 -0.76 18.04
N SER A 62 22.67 -1.24 16.82
CA SER A 62 21.85 -2.40 16.45
C SER A 62 22.55 -3.28 15.42
N GLU A 63 22.39 -4.60 15.52
CA GLU A 63 22.93 -5.53 14.50
C GLU A 63 22.16 -5.40 13.19
N ILE A 64 20.84 -5.22 13.29
CA ILE A 64 19.89 -5.09 12.17
C ILE A 64 19.26 -3.70 12.19
N LEU A 65 19.08 -3.11 11.02
CA LEU A 65 18.31 -1.88 10.83
C LEU A 65 17.10 -2.16 9.94
N VAL A 66 15.90 -2.11 10.52
CA VAL A 66 14.64 -2.24 9.77
C VAL A 66 13.99 -0.87 9.62
N ASN A 67 13.92 -0.36 8.39
CA ASN A 67 13.24 0.89 8.09
C ASN A 67 11.76 0.63 7.76
N ALA A 68 10.90 0.92 8.73
CA ALA A 68 9.44 0.88 8.60
C ALA A 68 8.83 2.28 8.60
N GLY A 69 9.54 3.30 8.10
CA GLY A 69 9.08 4.69 8.11
C GLY A 69 7.83 4.93 7.27
N GLY A 70 7.58 4.10 6.25
CA GLY A 70 6.49 4.29 5.28
C GLY A 70 6.81 5.34 4.21
N ILE A 71 5.96 5.40 3.19
CA ILE A 71 6.21 6.19 1.96
C ILE A 71 5.30 7.42 1.79
N LEU A 72 4.19 7.50 2.52
CA LEU A 72 3.20 8.60 2.44
C LEU A 72 3.08 9.33 3.80
N ASN A 73 4.20 9.88 4.28
CA ASN A 73 4.30 10.52 5.60
C ASN A 73 4.91 11.93 5.59
N ASP A 74 5.42 12.40 4.46
CA ASP A 74 6.09 13.69 4.32
C ASP A 74 5.27 14.59 3.38
N PRO A 75 4.49 15.55 3.92
CA PRO A 75 3.63 16.44 3.15
C PRO A 75 4.37 17.15 2.02
N GLN A 76 3.85 17.08 0.79
CA GLN A 76 4.45 17.80 -0.32
C GLN A 76 3.94 19.24 -0.34
N ILE A 77 4.74 20.18 0.16
CA ILE A 77 4.49 21.60 -0.05
C ILE A 77 4.94 21.97 -1.48
N PRO A 78 4.07 22.52 -2.34
CA PRO A 78 4.44 22.89 -3.69
C PRO A 78 5.26 24.19 -3.69
N GLU A 79 6.23 24.28 -4.59
CA GLU A 79 6.99 25.51 -4.84
C GLU A 79 6.12 26.47 -5.69
N ILE A 80 5.22 27.20 -5.05
CA ILE A 80 4.38 28.22 -5.70
C ILE A 80 4.85 29.60 -5.25
N PRO A 81 5.19 30.51 -6.19
CA PRO A 81 5.58 31.88 -5.85
C PRO A 81 4.55 32.55 -4.93
N GLY A 82 5.00 33.13 -3.83
CA GLY A 82 4.14 33.85 -2.88
C GLY A 82 3.28 33.00 -1.94
N LEU A 83 3.42 31.66 -1.94
CA LEU A 83 2.70 30.76 -1.01
C LEU A 83 2.93 31.12 0.47
N SER A 84 4.10 31.65 0.83
CA SER A 84 4.42 32.12 2.19
C SER A 84 3.77 33.45 2.55
N SER A 85 3.26 34.20 1.57
CA SER A 85 2.74 35.55 1.73
C SER A 85 1.22 35.61 1.89
N PHE A 86 0.50 34.49 1.73
CA PHE A 86 -0.94 34.43 1.93
C PHE A 86 -1.31 34.82 3.37
N ALA A 87 -2.26 35.74 3.53
CA ALA A 87 -2.58 36.32 4.83
C ALA A 87 -3.51 35.42 5.69
N GLY A 88 -4.29 34.55 5.05
CA GLY A 88 -5.23 33.66 5.72
C GLY A 88 -4.60 32.33 6.20
N PRO A 89 -5.40 31.46 6.85
CA PRO A 89 -4.95 30.12 7.25
C PRO A 89 -4.51 29.29 6.04
N ARG A 90 -3.38 28.59 6.21
CA ARG A 90 -2.85 27.62 5.23
C ARG A 90 -2.86 26.24 5.85
N LEU A 91 -3.63 25.33 5.27
CA LEU A 91 -3.77 23.96 5.73
C LEU A 91 -3.12 23.02 4.72
N HIS A 92 -2.50 21.94 5.20
CA HIS A 92 -2.20 20.79 4.36
C HIS A 92 -3.04 19.61 4.84
N THR A 93 -3.60 18.81 3.92
CA THR A 93 -4.52 17.72 4.31
C THR A 93 -3.90 16.68 5.24
N ALA A 94 -2.59 16.47 5.16
CA ALA A 94 -1.83 15.61 6.06
C ALA A 94 -1.52 16.22 7.45
N ALA A 95 -1.72 17.53 7.63
CA ALA A 95 -1.48 18.26 8.88
C ALA A 95 -2.65 19.21 9.13
N TRP A 96 -3.86 18.65 9.14
CA TRP A 96 -5.10 19.39 9.27
C TRP A 96 -5.20 20.04 10.66
N ASP A 97 -5.45 21.35 10.70
CA ASP A 97 -5.75 22.08 11.93
C ASP A 97 -7.27 22.16 12.12
N PRO A 98 -7.85 21.43 13.09
CA PRO A 98 -9.30 21.44 13.32
C PRO A 98 -9.81 22.74 13.95
N SER A 99 -8.94 23.66 14.36
CA SER A 99 -9.36 24.95 14.93
C SER A 99 -9.77 25.97 13.87
N VAL A 100 -9.42 25.73 12.59
CA VAL A 100 -9.81 26.60 11.48
C VAL A 100 -11.23 26.28 11.04
N ASP A 101 -12.16 27.21 11.31
CA ASP A 101 -13.55 27.11 10.90
C ASP A 101 -13.73 27.50 9.42
N ILE A 102 -14.23 26.56 8.63
CA ILE A 102 -14.49 26.70 7.19
C ILE A 102 -15.89 27.22 6.90
N THR A 103 -16.81 27.19 7.88
CA THR A 103 -18.20 27.56 7.67
C THR A 103 -18.34 29.00 7.17
N GLY A 104 -19.02 29.17 6.03
CA GLY A 104 -19.24 30.47 5.39
C GLY A 104 -17.99 31.13 4.81
N ARG A 105 -16.87 30.40 4.68
CA ARG A 105 -15.60 30.91 4.13
C ARG A 105 -15.44 30.62 2.65
N ARG A 106 -14.64 31.44 1.97
CA ARG A 106 -14.12 31.18 0.62
C ARG A 106 -12.86 30.33 0.74
N VAL A 107 -12.88 29.11 0.20
CA VAL A 107 -11.77 28.15 0.33
C VAL A 107 -11.14 27.88 -1.03
N ALA A 108 -9.81 27.98 -1.10
CA ALA A 108 -9.03 27.53 -2.26
C ALA A 108 -8.42 26.16 -1.95
N VAL A 109 -8.68 25.14 -2.78
CA VAL A 109 -8.09 23.79 -2.66
C VAL A 109 -7.14 23.53 -3.81
N ILE A 110 -5.83 23.48 -3.53
CA ILE A 110 -4.81 23.15 -4.51
C ILE A 110 -4.58 21.63 -4.53
N GLY A 111 -4.94 21.00 -5.64
CA GLY A 111 -4.78 19.57 -5.86
C GLY A 111 -6.10 18.83 -6.07
N ALA A 112 -6.03 17.71 -6.80
CA ALA A 112 -7.19 16.88 -7.19
C ALA A 112 -6.90 15.37 -7.00
N GLY A 113 -6.00 15.05 -6.06
CA GLY A 113 -5.67 13.67 -5.70
C GLY A 113 -6.66 13.09 -4.67
N ALA A 114 -6.33 11.91 -4.14
CA ALA A 114 -7.18 11.21 -3.16
C ALA A 114 -7.62 12.09 -1.98
N SER A 115 -6.71 12.93 -1.44
CA SER A 115 -7.05 13.85 -0.34
C SER A 115 -8.12 14.87 -0.73
N ALA A 116 -8.04 15.45 -1.93
CA ALA A 116 -9.04 16.41 -2.41
C ALA A 116 -10.39 15.73 -2.69
N ILE A 117 -10.35 14.55 -3.31
CA ILE A 117 -11.53 13.73 -3.61
C ILE A 117 -12.33 13.41 -2.35
N GLN A 118 -11.66 13.15 -1.22
CA GLN A 118 -12.32 12.88 0.06
C GLN A 118 -12.71 14.16 0.81
N LEU A 119 -11.90 15.22 0.72
CA LEU A 119 -12.12 16.47 1.47
C LEU A 119 -13.24 17.32 0.89
N ILE A 120 -13.25 17.54 -0.42
CA ILE A 120 -14.14 18.51 -1.08
C ILE A 120 -15.63 18.23 -0.79
N PRO A 121 -16.12 16.98 -0.85
CA PRO A 121 -17.51 16.68 -0.47
C PRO A 121 -17.87 17.03 0.98
N GLN A 122 -16.89 17.11 1.88
CA GLN A 122 -17.11 17.44 3.28
C GLN A 122 -17.10 18.94 3.53
N ILE A 123 -16.31 19.71 2.78
CA ILE A 123 -16.19 21.16 2.97
C ILE A 123 -17.13 21.98 2.09
N GLN A 124 -17.51 21.46 0.92
CA GLN A 124 -18.42 22.13 -0.02
C GLN A 124 -19.75 22.57 0.63
N PRO A 125 -20.45 21.75 1.43
CA PRO A 125 -21.71 22.18 2.04
C PRO A 125 -21.54 23.21 3.17
N LEU A 126 -20.31 23.43 3.66
CA LEU A 126 -20.00 24.34 4.76
C LEU A 126 -19.48 25.68 4.28
N ALA A 127 -18.68 25.68 3.21
CA ALA A 127 -18.03 26.86 2.64
C ALA A 127 -19.03 27.73 1.85
N SER A 128 -18.83 29.05 1.86
CA SER A 128 -19.59 29.95 0.99
C SER A 128 -19.20 29.81 -0.47
N HIS A 129 -17.94 29.45 -0.74
CA HIS A 129 -17.39 29.24 -2.09
C HIS A 129 -16.15 28.34 -2.02
N VAL A 130 -15.94 27.44 -2.99
CA VAL A 130 -14.76 26.59 -3.09
C VAL A 130 -14.15 26.68 -4.49
N ASP A 131 -12.94 27.21 -4.61
CA ASP A 131 -12.13 27.10 -5.83
C ASP A 131 -11.29 25.82 -5.77
N VAL A 132 -11.40 24.93 -6.76
CA VAL A 132 -10.64 23.67 -6.82
C VAL A 132 -9.65 23.71 -7.98
N TYR A 133 -8.36 23.76 -7.68
CA TYR A 133 -7.31 23.88 -8.69
C TYR A 133 -6.85 22.49 -9.16
N ILE A 134 -7.29 22.12 -10.37
CA ILE A 134 -7.11 20.81 -10.98
C ILE A 134 -6.05 20.89 -12.09
N ARG A 135 -4.83 20.47 -11.78
CA ARG A 135 -3.76 20.38 -12.80
C ARG A 135 -3.92 19.18 -13.73
N THR A 136 -4.34 18.04 -13.19
CA THR A 136 -4.54 16.82 -13.98
C THR A 136 -5.65 16.02 -13.33
N PRO A 137 -6.77 15.76 -14.02
CA PRO A 137 -7.87 14.99 -13.46
C PRO A 137 -7.47 13.54 -13.20
N SER A 138 -8.27 12.84 -12.41
CA SER A 138 -8.06 11.42 -12.08
C SER A 138 -9.27 10.62 -12.49
N TRP A 139 -9.06 9.36 -12.86
CA TRP A 139 -10.14 8.41 -13.06
C TRP A 139 -10.88 8.21 -11.73
N ILE A 140 -12.20 8.44 -11.76
CA ILE A 140 -13.09 8.21 -10.62
C ILE A 140 -13.79 6.88 -10.82
N THR A 141 -13.63 5.97 -9.87
CA THR A 141 -14.29 4.67 -9.88
C THR A 141 -15.57 4.74 -9.03
N PRO A 142 -16.52 3.83 -9.25
CA PRO A 142 -17.51 3.54 -8.23
C PRO A 142 -16.83 2.93 -6.98
N PRO A 143 -17.52 2.89 -5.84
CA PRO A 143 -17.07 2.15 -4.67
C PRO A 143 -16.88 0.66 -5.00
N ILE A 144 -15.65 0.16 -4.87
CA ILE A 144 -15.31 -1.23 -5.18
C ILE A 144 -15.76 -2.14 -4.03
N GLY A 145 -16.32 -3.31 -4.33
CA GLY A 145 -16.82 -4.25 -3.31
C GLY A 145 -18.18 -3.86 -2.71
N LEU A 146 -18.89 -2.92 -3.34
CA LEU A 146 -20.31 -2.65 -3.08
C LEU A 146 -21.17 -3.24 -4.19
N GLU A 147 -22.39 -3.64 -3.83
CA GLU A 147 -23.44 -3.92 -4.81
C GLU A 147 -23.89 -2.60 -5.45
N GLU A 148 -24.28 -2.62 -6.73
CA GLU A 148 -24.78 -1.45 -7.43
C GLU A 148 -26.00 -0.81 -6.74
N THR A 149 -26.80 -1.64 -6.07
CA THR A 149 -28.00 -1.23 -5.33
C THR A 149 -27.70 -0.67 -3.95
N ALA A 150 -26.42 -0.53 -3.57
CA ALA A 150 -26.05 -0.04 -2.25
C ALA A 150 -26.64 1.37 -2.00
N PRO A 151 -27.33 1.60 -0.87
CA PRO A 151 -28.05 2.84 -0.61
C PRO A 151 -27.13 4.04 -0.35
N SER A 152 -25.82 3.81 -0.24
CA SER A 152 -24.81 4.80 0.09
C SER A 152 -23.46 4.34 -0.46
N PRO A 153 -22.55 5.26 -0.84
CA PRO A 153 -21.18 4.93 -1.25
C PRO A 153 -20.32 4.32 -0.12
N ASN A 154 -20.82 4.29 1.12
CA ASN A 154 -20.18 3.62 2.25
C ASN A 154 -21.23 3.14 3.27
N PRO A 155 -21.96 2.04 3.01
CA PRO A 155 -23.06 1.61 3.85
C PRO A 155 -22.56 1.03 5.18
N PHE A 156 -23.41 1.10 6.20
CA PHE A 156 -23.17 0.46 7.49
C PHE A 156 -23.53 -1.02 7.44
N TYR A 157 -22.73 -1.86 8.10
CA TYR A 157 -23.11 -3.25 8.33
C TYR A 157 -24.34 -3.31 9.24
N THR A 158 -25.32 -4.11 8.83
CA THR A 158 -26.51 -4.46 9.60
C THR A 158 -26.12 -5.31 10.82
N GLU A 159 -27.00 -5.34 11.83
CA GLU A 159 -26.77 -6.19 13.02
C GLU A 159 -26.79 -7.68 12.66
N GLN A 160 -27.54 -8.07 11.62
CA GLN A 160 -27.54 -9.45 11.12
C GLN A 160 -26.20 -9.82 10.47
N GLU A 161 -25.64 -8.95 9.62
CA GLU A 161 -24.29 -9.16 9.06
C GLU A 161 -23.24 -9.27 10.17
N LYS A 162 -23.23 -8.35 11.13
CA LYS A 162 -22.30 -8.39 12.27
C LYS A 162 -22.45 -9.67 13.09
N TYR A 163 -23.68 -10.15 13.30
CA TYR A 163 -23.93 -11.41 13.98
C TYR A 163 -23.37 -12.59 13.20
N ARG A 164 -23.59 -12.63 11.87
CA ARG A 164 -23.04 -13.67 10.99
C ARG A 164 -21.51 -13.65 11.00
N PHE A 165 -20.86 -12.49 10.89
CA PHE A 165 -19.40 -12.38 10.97
C PHE A 165 -18.83 -12.97 12.26
N LYS A 166 -19.57 -12.82 13.38
CA LYS A 166 -19.17 -13.36 14.68
C LYS A 166 -19.44 -14.86 14.85
N LYS A 167 -20.45 -15.40 14.19
CA LYS A 167 -20.97 -16.75 14.44
C LYS A 167 -20.65 -17.77 13.36
N ASP A 168 -20.37 -17.31 12.14
CA ASP A 168 -20.10 -18.15 10.98
C ASP A 168 -18.74 -17.77 10.39
N ALA A 169 -17.68 -18.41 10.91
CA ALA A 169 -16.31 -18.18 10.49
C ALA A 169 -16.09 -18.52 9.01
N SER A 170 -16.76 -19.55 8.51
CA SER A 170 -16.70 -19.95 7.10
C SER A 170 -17.28 -18.85 6.22
N TYR A 171 -18.49 -18.37 6.50
CA TYR A 171 -19.08 -17.26 5.75
C TYR A 171 -18.19 -16.02 5.75
N TYR A 172 -17.66 -15.63 6.92
CA TYR A 172 -16.80 -14.45 7.02
C TYR A 172 -15.50 -14.60 6.23
N LEU A 173 -14.88 -15.78 6.26
CA LEU A 173 -13.70 -16.09 5.44
C LEU A 173 -14.00 -15.99 3.94
N HIS A 174 -15.12 -16.56 3.47
CA HIS A 174 -15.52 -16.49 2.06
C HIS A 174 -15.79 -15.05 1.61
N LEU A 175 -16.45 -14.25 2.44
CA LEU A 175 -16.69 -12.84 2.15
C LEU A 175 -15.37 -12.08 1.96
N ARG A 176 -14.42 -12.22 2.90
CA ARG A 176 -13.11 -11.57 2.82
C ARG A 176 -12.34 -12.01 1.58
N LYS A 177 -12.33 -13.32 1.28
CA LYS A 177 -11.68 -13.86 0.07
C LYS A 177 -12.35 -13.37 -1.21
N GLY A 178 -13.67 -13.20 -1.24
CA GLY A 178 -14.38 -12.63 -2.38
C GLY A 178 -13.95 -11.19 -2.66
N LEU A 179 -13.82 -10.36 -1.61
CA LEU A 179 -13.32 -8.99 -1.73
C LEU A 179 -11.86 -8.96 -2.23
N GLU A 180 -10.99 -9.76 -1.61
CA GLU A 180 -9.58 -9.87 -2.04
C GLU A 180 -9.45 -10.38 -3.49
N ALA A 181 -10.26 -11.36 -3.90
CA ALA A 181 -10.25 -11.90 -5.26
C ALA A 181 -10.58 -10.83 -6.31
N GLN A 182 -11.56 -9.95 -6.03
CA GLN A 182 -11.90 -8.83 -6.92
C GLN A 182 -10.70 -7.90 -7.11
N PHE A 183 -10.09 -7.44 -6.01
CA PHE A 183 -8.94 -6.52 -6.09
C PHE A 183 -7.70 -7.15 -6.72
N ASN A 184 -7.45 -8.44 -6.49
CA ASN A 184 -6.31 -9.14 -7.10
C ASN A 184 -6.55 -9.48 -8.57
N GLY A 185 -7.80 -9.73 -8.98
CA GLY A 185 -8.19 -10.03 -10.36
C GLY A 185 -7.97 -8.87 -11.35
N MET A 186 -7.88 -7.64 -10.86
CA MET A 186 -7.68 -6.44 -11.67
C MET A 186 -6.31 -6.35 -12.35
N PHE A 187 -5.34 -7.20 -12.00
CA PHE A 187 -3.96 -7.02 -12.46
C PHE A 187 -3.82 -6.97 -13.99
N ARG A 188 -4.58 -7.81 -14.72
CA ARG A 188 -4.58 -7.83 -16.19
C ARG A 188 -5.07 -6.53 -16.82
N ALA A 189 -5.90 -5.77 -16.11
CA ALA A 189 -6.38 -4.45 -16.57
C ALA A 189 -5.30 -3.35 -16.46
N PHE A 190 -4.20 -3.61 -15.75
CA PHE A 190 -3.04 -2.71 -15.72
C PHE A 190 -2.01 -2.99 -16.82
N MET A 191 -2.24 -4.00 -17.66
CA MET A 191 -1.42 -4.30 -18.84
C MET A 191 -1.97 -3.56 -20.06
N LYS A 192 -1.13 -2.85 -20.80
CA LYS A 192 -1.52 -2.09 -21.99
C LYS A 192 -2.03 -3.03 -23.09
N GLY A 193 -3.08 -2.58 -23.79
CA GLY A 193 -3.59 -3.24 -24.99
C GLY A 193 -4.42 -4.51 -24.74
N THR A 194 -4.52 -4.99 -23.50
CA THR A 194 -5.37 -6.15 -23.17
C THR A 194 -6.86 -5.80 -23.30
N PRO A 195 -7.73 -6.80 -23.57
CA PRO A 195 -9.19 -6.60 -23.55
C PRO A 195 -9.68 -6.03 -22.22
N GLU A 196 -9.13 -6.48 -21.09
CA GLU A 196 -9.48 -6.05 -19.75
C GLU A 196 -9.15 -4.56 -19.53
N GLN A 197 -8.02 -4.07 -20.04
CA GLN A 197 -7.66 -2.66 -19.93
C GLN A 197 -8.58 -1.78 -20.78
N LYS A 198 -8.94 -2.24 -21.99
CA LYS A 198 -9.89 -1.54 -22.87
C LYS A 198 -11.29 -1.46 -22.26
N ALA A 199 -11.76 -2.59 -21.70
CA ALA A 199 -13.04 -2.67 -21.00
C ALA A 199 -13.05 -1.73 -19.78
N LEU A 200 -12.05 -1.83 -18.90
CA LEU A 200 -11.92 -0.96 -17.73
C LEU A 200 -11.95 0.53 -18.12
N ARG A 201 -11.23 0.91 -19.18
CA ARG A 201 -11.24 2.29 -19.66
C ARG A 201 -12.63 2.71 -20.13
N ALA A 202 -13.28 1.89 -20.96
CA ALA A 202 -14.60 2.19 -21.52
C ALA A 202 -15.65 2.35 -20.41
N ASP A 203 -15.68 1.41 -19.47
CA ASP A 203 -16.61 1.43 -18.33
C ASP A 203 -16.42 2.67 -17.45
N LEU A 204 -15.17 3.04 -17.14
CA LEU A 204 -14.89 4.23 -16.35
C LEU A 204 -15.22 5.52 -17.11
N GLU A 205 -14.99 5.57 -18.42
CA GLU A 205 -15.36 6.71 -19.25
C GLU A 205 -16.88 6.88 -19.31
N GLU A 206 -17.63 5.80 -19.53
CA GLU A 206 -19.10 5.81 -19.51
C GLU A 206 -19.63 6.24 -18.15
N ASN A 207 -19.14 5.63 -17.06
CA ASN A 207 -19.51 6.01 -15.71
C ASN A 207 -19.21 7.49 -15.41
N MET A 208 -18.05 8.02 -15.83
CA MET A 208 -17.78 9.45 -15.63
C MET A 208 -18.71 10.35 -16.47
N LYS A 209 -19.09 9.95 -17.70
CA LYS A 209 -20.06 10.69 -18.52
C LYS A 209 -21.45 10.73 -17.88
N THR A 210 -21.89 9.67 -17.21
CA THR A 210 -23.19 9.67 -16.51
C THR A 210 -23.19 10.58 -15.27
N LEU A 211 -22.04 10.78 -14.63
CA LEU A 211 -21.90 11.64 -13.45
C LEU A 211 -21.71 13.12 -13.77
N ILE A 212 -21.18 13.46 -14.96
CA ILE A 212 -20.82 14.84 -15.33
C ILE A 212 -21.89 15.42 -16.26
N ARG A 213 -22.57 16.48 -15.80
CA ARG A 213 -23.76 17.09 -16.42
C ARG A 213 -23.49 17.72 -17.79
N THR A 214 -22.32 18.31 -18.04
CA THR A 214 -22.07 19.11 -19.25
C THR A 214 -20.92 18.55 -20.10
N PRO A 215 -21.02 18.61 -21.45
CA PRO A 215 -19.93 18.16 -22.34
C PRO A 215 -18.61 18.92 -22.12
N ALA A 216 -18.68 20.23 -21.85
CA ALA A 216 -17.50 21.04 -21.58
C ALA A 216 -16.74 20.58 -20.33
N LEU A 217 -17.46 20.19 -19.27
CA LEU A 217 -16.83 19.67 -18.06
C LEU A 217 -16.34 18.22 -18.25
N GLN A 218 -17.03 17.41 -19.06
CA GLN A 218 -16.57 16.07 -19.44
C GLN A 218 -15.21 16.13 -20.15
N GLU A 219 -15.01 17.06 -21.09
CA GLU A 219 -13.74 17.23 -21.79
C GLU A 219 -12.57 17.56 -20.85
N GLN A 220 -12.85 18.29 -19.77
CA GLN A 220 -11.85 18.71 -18.78
C GLN A 220 -11.58 17.64 -17.70
N LEU A 221 -12.60 16.90 -17.27
CA LEU A 221 -12.50 15.94 -16.16
C LEU A 221 -12.23 14.51 -16.58
N ILE A 222 -12.61 14.08 -17.79
CA ILE A 222 -12.37 12.70 -18.24
C ILE A 222 -10.90 12.58 -18.69
N PRO A 223 -10.09 11.75 -18.03
CA PRO A 223 -8.67 11.67 -18.36
C PRO A 223 -8.40 11.07 -19.75
N LYS A 224 -7.40 11.62 -20.44
CA LYS A 224 -6.99 11.13 -21.77
C LYS A 224 -6.01 9.95 -21.72
N PHE A 225 -5.29 9.78 -20.60
CA PHE A 225 -4.35 8.68 -20.37
C PHE A 225 -5.05 7.40 -19.90
N GLU A 226 -4.33 6.27 -19.89
CA GLU A 226 -4.81 4.94 -19.56
C GLU A 226 -5.46 4.85 -18.16
N ALA A 227 -6.57 4.11 -18.05
CA ALA A 227 -7.14 3.75 -16.76
C ALA A 227 -6.09 2.99 -15.93
N GLY A 228 -5.91 3.37 -14.66
CA GLY A 228 -4.89 2.78 -13.79
C GLY A 228 -3.47 3.34 -13.91
N CYS A 229 -3.17 4.23 -14.88
CA CYS A 229 -1.84 4.88 -14.99
C CYS A 229 -1.43 5.60 -13.69
N ARG A 230 -2.42 6.18 -13.02
CA ARG A 230 -2.34 6.68 -11.64
C ARG A 230 -3.41 5.98 -10.81
N ARG A 231 -3.18 5.89 -9.48
CA ARG A 231 -4.10 5.22 -8.56
C ARG A 231 -5.53 5.75 -8.75
N MET A 232 -6.44 4.85 -9.10
CA MET A 232 -7.85 5.15 -9.27
C MET A 232 -8.51 5.26 -7.88
N ASN A 233 -9.46 6.17 -7.72
CA ASN A 233 -10.08 6.43 -6.43
C ASN A 233 -11.60 6.37 -6.54
N PRO A 234 -12.29 5.71 -5.60
CA PRO A 234 -13.71 5.94 -5.40
C PRO A 234 -13.95 7.42 -5.07
N GLY A 235 -14.89 8.05 -5.77
CA GLY A 235 -15.02 9.51 -5.68
C GLY A 235 -16.27 10.12 -6.31
N GLN A 236 -17.36 9.37 -6.41
CA GLN A 236 -18.61 9.90 -6.98
C GLN A 236 -19.09 11.20 -6.28
N PRO A 237 -19.08 11.32 -4.92
CA PRO A 237 -19.45 12.58 -4.26
C PRO A 237 -18.58 13.78 -4.68
N TYR A 238 -17.31 13.56 -5.02
CA TYR A 238 -16.42 14.62 -5.50
C TYR A 238 -16.87 15.17 -6.84
N ILE A 239 -17.25 14.30 -7.79
CA ILE A 239 -17.77 14.74 -9.10
C ILE A 239 -19.07 15.53 -8.93
N HIS A 240 -19.94 15.13 -8.00
CA HIS A 240 -21.15 15.88 -7.67
C HIS A 240 -20.81 17.26 -7.10
N SER A 241 -19.93 17.34 -6.10
CA SER A 241 -19.53 18.62 -5.49
C SER A 241 -18.88 19.59 -6.47
N LEU A 242 -18.12 19.12 -7.47
CA LEU A 242 -17.52 20.00 -8.49
C LEU A 242 -18.55 20.73 -9.38
N GLN A 243 -19.82 20.32 -9.32
CA GLN A 243 -20.90 20.83 -10.18
C GLN A 243 -21.94 21.63 -9.40
N GLU A 244 -21.71 21.85 -8.10
CA GLU A 244 -22.56 22.68 -7.26
C GLU A 244 -22.23 24.16 -7.46
N ASP A 245 -23.24 25.02 -7.29
CA ASP A 245 -23.14 26.45 -7.65
C ASP A 245 -22.06 27.22 -6.88
N ASN A 246 -21.70 26.75 -5.68
CA ASN A 246 -20.65 27.34 -4.84
C ASN A 246 -19.26 26.73 -5.09
N VAL A 247 -19.07 25.93 -6.13
CA VAL A 247 -17.77 25.33 -6.47
C VAL A 247 -17.33 25.73 -7.88
N LEU A 248 -16.08 26.18 -7.98
CA LEU A 248 -15.45 26.50 -9.25
C LEU A 248 -14.23 25.59 -9.49
N PRO A 249 -14.34 24.59 -10.37
CA PRO A 249 -13.18 23.85 -10.86
C PRO A 249 -12.33 24.76 -11.77
N VAL A 250 -11.09 25.01 -11.37
CA VAL A 250 -10.11 25.79 -12.14
C VAL A 250 -9.06 24.83 -12.70
N PHE A 251 -9.01 24.70 -14.03
CA PHE A 251 -8.09 23.80 -14.71
C PHE A 251 -6.78 24.51 -15.06
N GLY A 252 -5.65 23.84 -14.82
CA GLY A 252 -4.32 24.39 -15.15
C GLY A 252 -3.35 24.41 -13.97
N GLY A 253 -2.21 25.09 -14.17
CA GLY A 253 -1.23 25.34 -13.13
C GLY A 253 -1.59 26.57 -12.31
N VAL A 254 -1.17 26.60 -11.04
CA VAL A 254 -1.22 27.83 -10.23
C VAL A 254 0.03 28.67 -10.54
N ASP A 255 -0.16 29.92 -10.94
CA ASP A 255 0.93 30.83 -11.32
C ASP A 255 1.65 31.37 -10.08
N SER A 256 0.85 31.88 -9.14
CA SER A 256 1.34 32.47 -7.89
C SER A 256 0.23 32.59 -6.86
N ILE A 257 0.61 32.94 -5.63
CA ILE A 257 -0.27 33.24 -4.52
C ILE A 257 0.06 34.63 -4.02
N THR A 258 -0.96 35.45 -3.82
CA THR A 258 -0.85 36.79 -3.23
C THR A 258 -1.21 36.75 -1.75
N SER A 259 -1.21 37.90 -1.08
CA SER A 259 -1.78 38.01 0.27
C SER A 259 -3.28 37.71 0.33
N GLN A 260 -4.01 37.86 -0.78
CA GLN A 260 -5.49 37.81 -0.82
C GLN A 260 -6.03 36.54 -1.49
N GLY A 261 -5.23 35.85 -2.30
CA GLY A 261 -5.77 34.74 -3.10
C GLY A 261 -4.78 34.02 -3.99
N VAL A 262 -5.34 33.24 -4.91
CA VAL A 262 -4.60 32.40 -5.85
C VAL A 262 -4.73 32.97 -7.25
N VAL A 263 -3.62 33.04 -7.99
CA VAL A 263 -3.56 33.56 -9.36
C VAL A 263 -3.41 32.41 -10.34
N VAL A 264 -4.28 32.37 -11.34
CA VAL A 264 -4.24 31.45 -12.48
C VAL A 264 -4.59 32.22 -13.74
N ASP A 265 -3.80 32.05 -14.80
CA ASP A 265 -3.97 32.73 -16.09
C ASP A 265 -4.09 34.25 -15.93
N GLY A 266 -3.30 34.82 -15.02
CA GLY A 266 -3.32 36.25 -14.68
C GLY A 266 -4.55 36.73 -13.92
N THR A 267 -5.51 35.86 -13.60
CA THR A 267 -6.70 36.20 -12.81
C THR A 267 -6.52 35.80 -11.36
N GLU A 268 -6.64 36.78 -10.45
CA GLU A 268 -6.63 36.54 -9.02
C GLU A 268 -8.03 36.14 -8.51
N ARG A 269 -8.07 35.09 -7.68
CA ARG A 269 -9.27 34.65 -6.97
C ARG A 269 -9.05 34.74 -5.48
N ALA A 270 -9.76 35.68 -4.85
CA ALA A 270 -9.67 35.90 -3.41
C ALA A 270 -10.25 34.71 -2.64
N CYS A 271 -9.56 34.29 -1.59
CA CYS A 271 -10.00 33.25 -0.66
C CYS A 271 -9.58 33.58 0.77
N ASP A 272 -10.34 33.07 1.74
CA ASP A 272 -10.06 33.24 3.16
C ASP A 272 -9.10 32.16 3.68
N ILE A 273 -9.20 30.95 3.11
CA ILE A 273 -8.46 29.76 3.55
C ILE A 273 -7.85 29.09 2.32
N LEU A 274 -6.56 28.73 2.44
CA LEU A 274 -5.84 27.95 1.44
C LEU A 274 -5.60 26.53 1.94
N VAL A 275 -6.04 25.53 1.18
CA VAL A 275 -5.84 24.11 1.48
C VAL A 275 -4.94 23.48 0.41
N LEU A 276 -3.84 22.90 0.86
CA LEU A 276 -2.93 22.09 0.06
C LEU A 276 -3.33 20.62 0.16
N ALA A 277 -3.96 20.11 -0.90
CA ALA A 277 -4.26 18.70 -1.11
C ALA A 277 -3.24 18.08 -2.10
N THR A 278 -1.97 18.39 -1.87
CA THR A 278 -0.85 18.21 -2.81
C THR A 278 -0.08 16.90 -2.64
N GLY A 279 -0.56 16.01 -1.77
CA GLY A 279 0.00 14.68 -1.57
C GLY A 279 1.26 14.68 -0.72
N PHE A 280 2.19 13.81 -1.06
CA PHE A 280 3.39 13.53 -0.26
C PHE A 280 4.64 13.49 -1.14
N ASN A 281 5.80 13.68 -0.53
CA ASN A 281 7.08 13.44 -1.18
C ASN A 281 7.29 11.93 -1.37
N THR A 282 7.11 11.47 -2.60
CA THR A 282 7.23 10.07 -3.02
C THR A 282 8.54 9.76 -3.73
N SER A 283 9.61 10.52 -3.45
CA SER A 283 10.93 10.30 -4.07
C SER A 283 11.62 9.02 -3.62
N PHE A 284 11.06 8.31 -2.63
CA PHE A 284 11.67 7.17 -1.91
C PHE A 284 12.96 7.49 -1.16
N ARG A 285 13.56 8.67 -1.35
CA ARG A 285 14.75 9.12 -0.63
C ARG A 285 14.53 8.97 0.88
N PRO A 286 15.41 8.26 1.60
CA PRO A 286 15.39 8.19 3.04
C PRO A 286 15.26 9.57 3.69
N ARG A 287 14.53 9.64 4.82
CA ARG A 287 14.28 10.90 5.55
C ARG A 287 15.50 11.41 6.32
N PHE A 288 16.49 10.55 6.49
CA PHE A 288 17.77 10.82 7.12
C PHE A 288 18.87 10.09 6.33
N PRO A 289 20.14 10.52 6.41
CA PRO A 289 21.24 9.82 5.79
C PRO A 289 21.38 8.40 6.36
N ILE A 290 21.48 7.42 5.47
CA ILE A 290 21.74 6.02 5.80
C ILE A 290 23.04 5.66 5.09
N ILE A 291 24.10 5.48 5.86
CA ILE A 291 25.47 5.30 5.36
C ILE A 291 25.80 3.81 5.36
N GLY A 292 25.91 3.21 4.18
CA GLY A 292 26.27 1.82 3.98
C GLY A 292 27.78 1.61 3.87
N ARG A 293 28.19 0.51 3.20
CA ARG A 293 29.60 0.20 2.97
C ARG A 293 30.30 1.35 2.23
N ASN A 294 31.59 1.53 2.49
CA ASN A 294 32.45 2.53 1.84
C ASN A 294 31.95 3.99 1.96
N GLY A 295 31.13 4.30 2.97
CA GLY A 295 30.60 5.64 3.18
C GLY A 295 29.50 6.07 2.20
N VAL A 296 28.89 5.13 1.48
CA VAL A 296 27.83 5.43 0.51
C VAL A 296 26.54 5.84 1.25
N ASP A 297 26.04 7.03 0.96
CA ASP A 297 24.77 7.53 1.48
C ASP A 297 23.59 7.12 0.59
N LEU A 298 22.67 6.31 1.12
CA LEU A 298 21.44 5.90 0.43
C LEU A 298 20.57 7.09 0.05
N GLN A 299 20.53 8.14 0.88
CA GLN A 299 19.74 9.35 0.61
C GLN A 299 20.21 10.09 -0.64
N ARG A 300 21.52 10.05 -0.89
CA ARG A 300 22.15 10.57 -2.11
C ARG A 300 22.00 9.59 -3.26
N LEU A 301 22.25 8.30 -3.05
CA LEU A 301 22.14 7.26 -4.07
C LEU A 301 20.75 7.24 -4.72
N TRP A 302 19.69 7.35 -3.92
CA TRP A 302 18.31 7.37 -4.39
C TRP A 302 17.80 8.74 -4.83
N SER A 303 18.65 9.77 -4.88
CA SER A 303 18.23 11.10 -5.34
C SER A 303 17.93 11.16 -6.85
N GLU A 304 18.55 10.27 -7.62
CA GLU A 304 18.33 10.16 -9.06
C GLU A 304 17.32 9.06 -9.38
N THR A 305 17.66 7.81 -9.04
CA THR A 305 16.88 6.63 -9.39
C THR A 305 16.83 5.67 -8.20
N PRO A 306 15.75 5.70 -7.39
CA PRO A 306 15.60 4.76 -6.29
C PRO A 306 15.40 3.34 -6.82
N THR A 307 16.27 2.43 -6.38
CA THR A 307 16.27 1.00 -6.73
C THR A 307 16.53 0.19 -5.46
N SER A 308 15.74 -0.86 -5.27
CA SER A 308 15.92 -1.85 -4.20
C SER A 308 15.63 -3.25 -4.71
N TYR A 309 16.17 -4.25 -4.03
CA TYR A 309 15.87 -5.65 -4.28
C TYR A 309 14.52 -6.02 -3.64
N MET A 310 13.53 -6.32 -4.49
CA MET A 310 12.17 -6.75 -4.12
C MET A 310 11.43 -5.82 -3.13
N GLY A 311 11.84 -4.55 -3.03
CA GLY A 311 11.31 -3.61 -2.03
C GLY A 311 11.68 -3.95 -0.58
N THR A 312 12.66 -4.84 -0.36
CA THR A 312 13.00 -5.43 0.95
C THR A 312 14.39 -5.07 1.47
N GLY A 313 15.35 -4.79 0.58
CA GLY A 313 16.73 -4.48 0.93
C GLY A 313 17.49 -3.77 -0.20
N VAL A 314 18.73 -3.37 0.06
CA VAL A 314 19.56 -2.62 -0.89
C VAL A 314 20.99 -3.14 -0.85
N ALA A 315 21.57 -3.44 -2.01
CA ALA A 315 22.95 -3.89 -2.13
C ALA A 315 23.93 -2.82 -1.62
N GLY A 316 24.92 -3.23 -0.82
CA GLY A 316 25.89 -2.34 -0.18
C GLY A 316 25.42 -1.76 1.16
N PHE A 317 24.27 -2.21 1.67
CA PHE A 317 23.71 -1.82 2.97
C PHE A 317 23.47 -3.09 3.80
N PRO A 318 24.51 -3.63 4.44
CA PRO A 318 24.41 -4.90 5.16
C PRO A 318 23.43 -4.80 6.33
N ASN A 319 22.72 -5.89 6.62
CA ASN A 319 21.74 -5.97 7.70
C ASN A 319 20.63 -4.90 7.63
N TYR A 320 20.48 -4.23 6.50
CA TYR A 320 19.44 -3.24 6.28
C TYR A 320 18.25 -3.87 5.57
N LEU A 321 17.09 -3.72 6.19
CA LEU A 321 15.81 -4.17 5.66
C LEU A 321 14.87 -2.97 5.58
N ILE A 322 13.99 -2.94 4.58
CA ILE A 322 13.03 -1.85 4.40
C ILE A 322 11.64 -2.39 4.11
N TYR A 323 10.63 -1.82 4.76
CA TYR A 323 9.24 -2.00 4.35
C TYR A 323 8.85 -0.95 3.33
N LEU A 324 8.07 -1.36 2.32
CA LEU A 324 7.56 -0.46 1.27
C LEU A 324 8.70 0.26 0.53
N GLY A 325 9.82 -0.43 0.30
CA GLY A 325 10.89 0.08 -0.57
C GLY A 325 10.42 0.23 -2.02
N PRO A 326 11.27 0.79 -2.89
CA PRO A 326 11.03 0.78 -4.33
C PRO A 326 10.61 -0.60 -4.86
N ASN A 327 9.72 -0.63 -5.85
CA ASN A 327 9.19 -1.85 -6.47
C ASN A 327 8.32 -2.75 -5.54
N THR A 328 7.39 -2.16 -4.79
CA THR A 328 6.43 -2.88 -3.90
C THR A 328 5.01 -2.90 -4.50
N PRO A 329 4.18 -3.94 -4.31
CA PRO A 329 2.83 -3.99 -4.90
C PRO A 329 1.82 -3.08 -4.18
N ILE A 330 1.81 -1.79 -4.53
CA ILE A 330 0.92 -0.79 -3.89
C ILE A 330 -0.32 -0.48 -4.74
N SER A 331 -0.30 -0.81 -6.04
CA SER A 331 -1.37 -0.41 -6.98
C SER A 331 -2.37 -1.52 -7.33
N ASN A 332 -2.19 -2.76 -6.88
CA ASN A 332 -3.08 -3.88 -7.19
C ASN A 332 -3.20 -4.84 -6.00
N GLY A 333 -4.41 -5.22 -5.61
CA GLY A 333 -4.66 -6.04 -4.41
C GLY A 333 -4.58 -5.26 -3.10
N SER A 334 -4.85 -5.95 -1.99
CA SER A 334 -4.71 -5.41 -0.65
C SER A 334 -3.25 -5.32 -0.23
N LEU A 335 -2.85 -4.14 0.29
CA LEU A 335 -1.49 -3.91 0.76
C LEU A 335 -1.13 -4.77 1.98
N MET A 336 -2.12 -5.16 2.78
CA MET A 336 -1.89 -5.88 4.03
C MET A 336 -1.26 -7.26 3.78
N GLY A 337 -1.73 -8.01 2.80
CA GLY A 337 -1.16 -9.32 2.46
C GLY A 337 0.33 -9.21 2.08
N SER A 338 0.69 -8.19 1.30
CA SER A 338 2.10 -7.96 0.93
C SER A 338 2.96 -7.57 2.13
N LEU A 339 2.47 -6.72 3.05
CA LEU A 339 3.18 -6.37 4.28
C LEU A 339 3.38 -7.58 5.21
N GLU A 340 2.38 -8.45 5.29
CA GLU A 340 2.46 -9.71 6.03
C GLU A 340 3.50 -10.65 5.43
N ALA A 341 3.52 -10.82 4.10
CA ALA A 341 4.54 -11.61 3.40
C ALA A 341 5.95 -11.03 3.56
N THR A 342 6.12 -9.71 3.52
CA THR A 342 7.41 -9.06 3.81
C THR A 342 7.86 -9.35 5.25
N SER A 343 6.93 -9.32 6.22
CA SER A 343 7.24 -9.62 7.62
C SER A 343 7.69 -11.06 7.80
N ASP A 344 7.01 -12.01 7.15
CA ASP A 344 7.39 -13.42 7.16
C ASP A 344 8.76 -13.66 6.53
N TYR A 345 9.03 -13.03 5.38
CA TYR A 345 10.32 -13.06 4.73
C TYR A 345 11.45 -12.55 5.65
N PHE A 346 11.22 -11.43 6.34
CA PHE A 346 12.18 -10.91 7.33
C PHE A 346 12.37 -11.86 8.51
N ILE A 347 11.30 -12.45 9.05
CA ILE A 347 11.42 -13.41 10.15
C ILE A 347 12.25 -14.63 9.72
N ARG A 348 12.00 -15.21 8.54
CA ARG A 348 12.77 -16.35 8.02
C ARG A 348 14.23 -15.98 7.78
N LEU A 349 14.50 -14.81 7.22
CA LEU A 349 15.85 -14.29 7.03
C LEU A 349 16.57 -14.13 8.38
N LEU A 350 15.93 -13.48 9.37
CA LEU A 350 16.51 -13.25 10.68
C LEU A 350 16.72 -14.54 11.48
N ARG A 351 15.87 -15.55 11.30
CA ARG A 351 16.10 -16.88 11.88
C ARG A 351 17.35 -17.52 11.33
N LYS A 352 17.56 -17.46 10.02
CA LYS A 352 18.82 -17.91 9.40
C LYS A 352 20.01 -17.17 10.00
N VAL A 353 19.89 -15.85 10.21
CA VAL A 353 20.95 -15.03 10.83
C VAL A 353 21.29 -15.53 12.23
N ILE A 354 20.28 -15.68 13.09
CA ILE A 354 20.44 -16.13 14.48
C ILE A 354 21.00 -17.56 14.52
N ARG A 355 20.36 -18.48 13.80
CA ARG A 355 20.69 -19.91 13.81
C ARG A 355 22.09 -20.16 13.27
N GLN A 356 22.43 -19.58 12.13
CA GLN A 356 23.72 -19.83 11.45
C GLN A 356 24.82 -18.86 11.89
N ARG A 357 24.58 -18.09 12.96
CA ARG A 357 25.52 -17.11 13.53
C ARG A 357 26.11 -16.19 12.46
N VAL A 358 25.24 -15.69 11.58
CA VAL A 358 25.59 -14.69 10.59
C VAL A 358 25.75 -13.35 11.30
N LYS A 359 26.86 -12.64 11.07
CA LYS A 359 27.05 -11.27 11.57
C LYS A 359 26.61 -10.22 10.56
N ALA A 360 26.74 -10.51 9.27
CA ALA A 360 26.26 -9.61 8.23
C ALA A 360 25.67 -10.39 7.04
N PHE A 361 24.55 -9.90 6.51
CA PHE A 361 24.03 -10.28 5.20
C PHE A 361 23.88 -9.04 4.33
N ASP A 362 24.14 -9.15 3.03
CA ASP A 362 24.03 -8.04 2.09
C ASP A 362 23.49 -8.56 0.75
N VAL A 363 22.64 -7.79 0.09
CA VAL A 363 22.12 -8.16 -1.23
C VAL A 363 23.26 -8.11 -2.23
N ARG A 364 23.36 -9.13 -3.09
CA ARG A 364 24.34 -9.15 -4.18
C ARG A 364 24.00 -8.05 -5.20
N PRO A 365 24.93 -7.16 -5.58
CA PRO A 365 24.67 -6.09 -6.55
C PRO A 365 24.07 -6.60 -7.87
N GLU A 366 24.55 -7.74 -8.36
CA GLU A 366 24.06 -8.40 -9.57
C GLU A 366 22.60 -8.87 -9.44
N ALA A 367 22.19 -9.41 -8.29
CA ALA A 367 20.80 -9.83 -8.07
C ALA A 367 19.85 -8.63 -8.01
N GLN A 368 20.30 -7.52 -7.41
CA GLN A 368 19.54 -6.26 -7.43
C GLN A 368 19.40 -5.71 -8.84
N GLN A 369 20.48 -5.74 -9.63
CA GLN A 369 20.48 -5.23 -11.00
C GLN A 369 19.60 -6.09 -11.92
N ASP A 370 19.74 -7.41 -11.87
CA ASP A 370 18.92 -8.35 -12.64
C ASP A 370 17.42 -8.16 -12.33
N PHE A 371 17.08 -7.98 -11.05
CA PHE A 371 15.70 -7.69 -10.64
C PHE A 371 15.19 -6.35 -11.17
N ASP A 372 16.02 -5.30 -11.13
CA ASP A 372 15.66 -3.99 -11.66
C ASP A 372 15.45 -4.03 -13.18
N ASP A 373 16.35 -4.68 -13.92
CA ASP A 373 16.25 -4.84 -15.38
C ASP A 373 15.00 -5.65 -15.75
N HIS A 374 14.72 -6.73 -15.02
CA HIS A 374 13.49 -7.49 -15.19
C HIS A 374 12.26 -6.62 -14.93
N THR A 375 12.26 -5.87 -13.83
CA THR A 375 11.17 -4.95 -13.47
C THR A 375 10.92 -3.96 -14.59
N GLN A 376 11.97 -3.27 -15.06
CA GLN A 376 11.82 -2.27 -16.11
C GLN A 376 11.38 -2.88 -17.45
N SER A 377 11.80 -4.12 -17.74
CA SER A 377 11.33 -4.86 -18.93
C SER A 377 9.82 -5.03 -18.93
N ILE A 378 9.24 -5.47 -17.80
CA ILE A 378 7.80 -5.68 -17.61
C ILE A 378 7.04 -4.34 -17.59
N MET A 379 7.60 -3.30 -16.95
CA MET A 379 6.94 -1.99 -16.81
C MET A 379 6.63 -1.30 -18.14
N ARG A 380 7.37 -1.61 -19.21
CA ARG A 380 7.12 -1.06 -20.56
C ARG A 380 5.70 -1.34 -21.05
N ASP A 381 5.20 -2.52 -20.73
CA ASP A 381 3.89 -2.99 -21.17
C ASP A 381 2.77 -2.65 -20.16
N MET A 382 3.08 -1.96 -19.06
CA MET A 382 2.11 -1.58 -18.03
C MET A 382 1.56 -0.17 -18.26
N VAL A 383 0.31 0.07 -17.85
CA VAL A 383 -0.34 1.40 -17.93
C VAL A 383 0.40 2.48 -17.13
N TRP A 384 1.25 2.09 -16.17
CA TRP A 384 2.04 3.00 -15.34
C TRP A 384 3.13 3.74 -16.11
N THR A 385 3.53 3.23 -17.28
CA THR A 385 4.39 3.96 -18.24
C THR A 385 3.57 4.78 -19.25
N GLY A 386 2.27 4.97 -19.03
CA GLY A 386 1.40 5.84 -19.84
C GLY A 386 1.70 7.34 -19.69
N THR A 387 0.96 8.21 -20.39
CA THR A 387 1.26 9.65 -20.48
C THR A 387 0.85 10.47 -19.23
N CYS A 388 0.38 9.80 -18.18
CA CYS A 388 0.03 10.49 -16.94
C CYS A 388 1.26 10.85 -16.10
N ARG A 389 1.18 11.98 -15.38
CA ARG A 389 2.01 12.19 -14.19
C ARG A 389 1.43 11.36 -13.05
N SER A 390 2.24 10.56 -12.37
CA SER A 390 1.81 9.77 -11.21
C SER A 390 2.92 9.79 -10.18
N TRP A 391 2.60 9.63 -8.90
CA TRP A 391 3.63 9.48 -7.87
C TRP A 391 4.41 8.17 -8.00
N PHE A 392 3.95 7.24 -8.86
CA PHE A 392 4.64 6.00 -9.19
C PHE A 392 5.99 6.20 -9.93
N LYS A 393 6.19 7.36 -10.55
CA LYS A 393 7.35 7.70 -11.38
C LYS A 393 7.67 9.19 -11.34
N LYS A 394 8.90 9.55 -11.69
CA LYS A 394 9.30 10.96 -11.79
C LYS A 394 8.79 11.56 -13.11
N GLY A 395 7.92 12.56 -13.06
CA GLY A 395 7.41 13.22 -14.27
C GLY A 395 6.45 12.33 -15.08
N VAL A 396 6.53 12.42 -16.41
CA VAL A 396 5.70 11.62 -17.34
C VAL A 396 6.48 10.41 -17.86
N ASP A 397 7.73 10.60 -18.26
CA ASP A 397 8.56 9.58 -18.90
C ASP A 397 9.60 8.95 -17.96
N GLY A 398 9.52 9.24 -16.66
CA GLY A 398 10.47 8.69 -15.69
C GLY A 398 10.28 7.21 -15.46
N LYS A 399 11.36 6.59 -14.98
CA LYS A 399 11.37 5.21 -14.48
C LYS A 399 10.25 4.99 -13.47
N VAL A 400 9.53 3.87 -13.60
CA VAL A 400 8.56 3.43 -12.58
C VAL A 400 9.35 2.81 -11.44
N THR A 401 9.29 3.45 -10.27
CA THR A 401 10.09 3.06 -9.10
C THR A 401 9.23 2.59 -7.94
N ALA A 402 7.93 2.90 -7.93
CA ALA A 402 7.08 2.59 -6.80
C ALA A 402 6.53 1.15 -6.80
N LEU A 403 6.40 0.53 -7.97
CA LEU A 403 5.50 -0.61 -8.18
C LEU A 403 6.22 -1.91 -8.49
N TRP A 404 5.71 -3.00 -7.94
CA TRP A 404 6.13 -4.36 -8.24
C TRP A 404 5.76 -4.77 -9.68
N PRO A 405 6.61 -5.49 -10.42
CA PRO A 405 6.32 -6.00 -11.78
C PRO A 405 5.40 -7.23 -11.77
N GLY A 406 4.30 -7.17 -11.02
CA GLY A 406 3.39 -8.31 -10.83
C GLY A 406 2.17 -7.97 -9.97
N SER A 407 1.31 -8.95 -9.74
CA SER A 407 0.20 -8.84 -8.79
C SER A 407 0.70 -8.94 -7.33
N SER A 408 -0.12 -8.52 -6.36
CA SER A 408 0.17 -8.75 -4.94
C SER A 408 0.32 -10.23 -4.62
N LEU A 409 -0.47 -11.11 -5.26
CA LEU A 409 -0.32 -12.56 -5.12
C LEU A 409 1.04 -13.05 -5.63
N HIS A 410 1.49 -12.55 -6.80
CA HIS A 410 2.80 -12.87 -7.34
C HIS A 410 3.92 -12.43 -6.38
N TYR A 411 3.82 -11.23 -5.81
CA TYR A 411 4.81 -10.76 -4.82
C TYR A 411 4.92 -11.69 -3.61
N MET A 412 3.77 -12.10 -3.05
CA MET A 412 3.74 -13.04 -1.92
C MET A 412 4.34 -14.40 -2.29
N GLN A 413 4.07 -14.91 -3.49
CA GLN A 413 4.68 -16.14 -4.02
C GLN A 413 6.20 -16.00 -4.13
N THR A 414 6.69 -14.92 -4.72
CA THR A 414 8.14 -14.69 -4.88
C THR A 414 8.85 -14.59 -3.53
N LEU A 415 8.27 -13.88 -2.56
CA LEU A 415 8.86 -13.81 -1.22
C LEU A 415 8.87 -15.17 -0.51
N ALA A 416 7.93 -16.07 -0.82
CA ALA A 416 7.89 -17.40 -0.22
C ALA A 416 9.07 -18.30 -0.68
N GLU A 417 9.64 -18.06 -1.87
CA GLU A 417 10.68 -18.91 -2.49
C GLU A 417 12.04 -18.91 -1.78
N ASN A 418 12.33 -17.97 -0.87
CA ASN A 418 13.58 -17.94 -0.11
C ASN A 418 14.86 -17.92 -0.97
N ARG A 419 15.02 -16.88 -1.79
CA ARG A 419 16.18 -16.66 -2.67
C ARG A 419 17.46 -16.29 -1.91
N TRP A 420 17.91 -17.13 -0.98
CA TRP A 420 19.07 -16.88 -0.12
C TRP A 420 20.39 -16.81 -0.89
N GLU A 421 20.44 -17.37 -2.10
CA GLU A 421 21.54 -17.27 -3.06
C GLU A 421 21.79 -15.86 -3.60
N ASP A 422 20.80 -14.98 -3.48
CA ASP A 422 20.89 -13.57 -3.88
C ASP A 422 21.56 -12.70 -2.80
N TYR A 423 21.99 -13.31 -1.68
CA TYR A 423 22.65 -12.64 -0.57
C TYR A 423 24.09 -13.14 -0.38
N ASN A 424 24.97 -12.22 0.02
CA ASN A 424 26.24 -12.53 0.64
C ASN A 424 26.04 -12.75 2.14
N TRP A 425 26.72 -13.75 2.71
CA TRP A 425 26.58 -14.16 4.10
C TRP A 425 27.94 -14.19 4.80
N ASP A 426 28.15 -13.26 5.73
CA ASP A 426 29.34 -13.17 6.57
C ASP A 426 29.05 -13.78 7.94
N HIS A 427 29.74 -14.87 8.28
CA HIS A 427 29.53 -15.58 9.54
C HIS A 427 30.45 -15.05 10.65
N ALA A 428 29.95 -15.05 11.89
CA ALA A 428 30.72 -14.70 13.09
C ALA A 428 31.66 -15.83 13.54
N ALA A 429 31.34 -17.07 13.17
CA ALA A 429 32.09 -18.29 13.46
C ALA A 429 32.20 -19.14 12.20
N GLU A 430 32.74 -20.36 12.31
CA GLU A 430 32.70 -21.28 11.18
C GLU A 430 31.25 -21.64 10.83
N ARG A 431 31.00 -21.81 9.54
CA ARG A 431 29.66 -21.94 8.94
C ARG A 431 28.79 -23.05 9.57
N PHE A 432 29.42 -24.10 10.11
CA PHE A 432 28.75 -25.27 10.65
C PHE A 432 28.67 -25.31 12.18
N SER A 433 29.12 -24.24 12.88
CA SER A 433 29.10 -24.19 14.35
C SER A 433 27.75 -24.45 14.98
N TYR A 434 26.69 -24.05 14.30
CA TYR A 434 25.33 -24.25 14.76
C TYR A 434 24.87 -25.72 14.75
N TRP A 435 25.65 -26.63 14.14
CA TRP A 435 25.40 -28.08 14.21
C TRP A 435 25.79 -28.66 15.58
N GLY A 436 26.44 -27.88 16.43
CA GLY A 436 26.86 -28.31 17.76
C GLY A 436 27.77 -29.55 17.67
N ASN A 437 27.40 -30.60 18.39
CA ASN A 437 28.11 -31.88 18.41
C ASN A 437 27.54 -32.91 17.43
N GLY A 438 26.64 -32.52 16.52
CA GLY A 438 26.03 -33.40 15.53
C GLY A 438 24.88 -34.26 16.03
N ILE A 439 24.40 -34.06 17.27
CA ILE A 439 23.21 -34.75 17.80
C ILE A 439 21.95 -34.10 17.23
N SER A 440 21.04 -34.90 16.68
CA SER A 440 19.76 -34.42 16.15
C SER A 440 18.82 -34.00 17.28
N TRP A 441 17.95 -33.01 17.03
CA TRP A 441 16.81 -32.74 17.92
C TRP A 441 15.85 -33.93 18.07
N THR A 442 15.91 -34.91 17.17
CA THR A 442 15.13 -36.16 17.27
C THR A 442 15.68 -37.06 18.37
N GLU A 443 17.00 -37.04 18.59
CA GLU A 443 17.68 -37.78 19.65
C GLU A 443 17.64 -37.01 20.97
N ASP A 444 17.90 -35.69 20.93
CA ASP A 444 17.78 -34.78 22.06
C ASP A 444 17.25 -33.40 21.61
N PRO A 445 15.99 -33.05 21.94
CA PRO A 445 15.42 -31.75 21.59
C PRO A 445 16.21 -30.53 22.10
N ASN A 446 17.06 -30.71 23.12
CA ASN A 446 17.89 -29.63 23.65
C ASN A 446 19.19 -29.42 22.86
N ALA A 447 19.62 -30.41 22.06
CA ALA A 447 20.84 -30.33 21.26
C ALA A 447 20.75 -29.25 20.16
N ASP A 448 19.54 -28.99 19.67
CA ASP A 448 19.28 -27.95 18.67
C ASP A 448 17.92 -27.25 18.88
N LYS A 449 17.82 -26.55 20.01
CA LYS A 449 16.59 -25.83 20.39
C LYS A 449 16.13 -24.82 19.33
N LEU A 450 17.07 -24.09 18.72
CA LEU A 450 16.75 -23.11 17.67
C LEU A 450 16.20 -23.79 16.41
N GLY A 451 16.67 -24.98 16.07
CA GLY A 451 16.16 -25.76 14.94
C GLY A 451 14.75 -26.28 15.18
N VAL A 452 14.47 -26.70 16.41
CA VAL A 452 13.11 -27.07 16.84
C VAL A 452 12.17 -25.86 16.76
N GLU A 453 12.58 -24.71 17.29
CA GLU A 453 11.79 -23.46 17.24
C GLU A 453 11.53 -22.99 15.80
N GLU A 454 12.55 -23.05 14.94
CA GLU A 454 12.43 -22.76 13.51
C GLU A 454 11.40 -23.68 12.84
N ARG A 455 11.49 -24.99 13.08
CA ARG A 455 10.55 -25.97 12.53
C ARG A 455 9.12 -25.75 13.03
N SER A 456 8.93 -25.56 14.34
CA SER A 456 7.61 -25.29 14.92
C SER A 456 6.99 -24.05 14.32
N SER A 457 7.77 -22.98 14.15
CA SER A 457 7.22 -21.79 13.55
C SER A 457 6.99 -21.90 12.04
N MET A 458 7.72 -22.74 11.30
CA MET A 458 7.36 -23.04 9.91
C MET A 458 5.97 -23.68 9.82
N LEU A 459 5.58 -24.51 10.80
CA LEU A 459 4.26 -25.14 10.86
C LEU A 459 3.15 -24.16 11.31
N GLU A 460 3.50 -23.19 12.16
CA GLU A 460 2.56 -22.21 12.71
C GLU A 460 2.43 -20.93 11.88
N SER A 461 3.36 -20.65 10.96
CA SER A 461 3.33 -19.43 10.14
C SER A 461 2.07 -19.40 9.26
N THR A 462 1.25 -18.37 9.45
CA THR A 462 0.00 -18.16 8.72
C THR A 462 0.20 -17.45 7.37
N THR A 463 1.43 -17.05 7.07
CA THR A 463 1.82 -16.29 5.87
C THR A 463 2.57 -17.13 4.84
N VAL A 464 3.17 -18.29 5.26
CA VAL A 464 3.32 -19.62 4.58
C VAL A 464 4.64 -20.33 4.98
N PRO A 465 4.69 -21.66 5.28
CA PRO A 465 3.79 -22.71 4.77
C PRO A 465 2.97 -23.55 5.79
N GLY A 466 1.64 -23.39 5.67
CA GLY A 466 0.58 -24.35 6.02
C GLY A 466 -0.72 -23.95 5.29
N SER A 467 -1.64 -24.90 5.05
CA SER A 467 -2.89 -24.65 4.30
C SER A 467 -3.94 -23.82 5.07
N SER A 468 -3.69 -23.51 6.34
CA SER A 468 -4.65 -22.89 7.27
C SER A 468 -4.57 -21.36 7.36
N GLY A 469 -3.57 -20.72 6.76
CA GLY A 469 -3.46 -19.26 6.71
C GLY A 469 -4.58 -18.60 5.89
N ASP A 470 -4.98 -17.38 6.25
CA ASP A 470 -6.03 -16.66 5.52
C ASP A 470 -5.62 -16.38 4.06
N ILE A 471 -4.34 -16.06 3.83
CA ILE A 471 -3.76 -15.81 2.50
C ILE A 471 -3.18 -17.06 1.83
N SER A 472 -2.97 -18.15 2.57
CA SER A 472 -2.36 -19.38 2.05
C SER A 472 -3.23 -20.08 0.99
N TYR A 473 -4.53 -19.79 0.96
CA TYR A 473 -5.45 -20.28 -0.08
C TYR A 473 -4.92 -20.02 -1.50
N TYR A 474 -4.46 -18.80 -1.80
CA TYR A 474 -3.94 -18.43 -3.12
C TYR A 474 -2.54 -19.02 -3.42
N LEU A 475 -1.91 -19.65 -2.42
CA LEU A 475 -0.58 -20.23 -2.53
C LEU A 475 -0.64 -21.76 -2.63
N TRP A 476 -1.66 -22.41 -2.06
CA TRP A 476 -1.74 -23.89 -1.95
C TRP A 476 -2.93 -24.52 -2.65
N ALA A 477 -4.09 -23.86 -2.70
CA ALA A 477 -5.31 -24.45 -3.24
C ALA A 477 -6.33 -23.35 -3.61
N SER A 478 -6.31 -22.90 -4.87
CA SER A 478 -7.34 -22.01 -5.40
C SER A 478 -7.63 -22.32 -6.86
N ASP A 479 -8.91 -22.26 -7.25
CA ASP A 479 -9.26 -22.11 -8.66
C ASP A 479 -8.58 -20.85 -9.22
N PRO A 480 -8.23 -20.79 -10.51
CA PRO A 480 -7.79 -19.56 -11.14
C PRO A 480 -8.78 -18.42 -10.84
N LEU A 481 -8.26 -17.23 -10.53
CA LEU A 481 -9.11 -16.03 -10.39
C LEU A 481 -9.92 -15.87 -11.68
N ASN A 482 -11.25 -15.74 -11.56
CA ASN A 482 -12.12 -15.64 -12.72
C ASN A 482 -11.74 -14.38 -13.53
N SER A 483 -11.45 -14.54 -14.83
CA SER A 483 -11.16 -13.41 -15.73
C SER A 483 -12.34 -12.46 -15.87
N ALA A 484 -13.57 -12.95 -15.65
CA ALA A 484 -14.78 -12.15 -15.64
C ALA A 484 -14.98 -11.32 -14.36
N SER A 485 -14.04 -11.33 -13.40
CA SER A 485 -14.10 -10.42 -12.23
C SER A 485 -13.63 -8.98 -12.52
N VAL A 486 -13.09 -8.76 -13.74
CA VAL A 486 -13.02 -7.43 -14.37
C VAL A 486 -14.22 -7.21 -15.32
N GLY A 487 -15.12 -8.22 -15.42
CA GLY A 487 -16.41 -8.11 -16.09
C GLY A 487 -17.19 -6.97 -15.45
N SER A 488 -17.95 -6.28 -16.29
CA SER A 488 -18.39 -4.90 -16.13
C SER A 488 -18.55 -4.46 -14.68
N ILE A 489 -18.25 -3.20 -14.43
CA ILE A 489 -18.70 -2.52 -13.20
C ILE A 489 -20.20 -2.80 -12.88
N SER A 490 -20.97 -3.25 -13.89
CA SER A 490 -22.38 -3.67 -13.79
C SER A 490 -22.71 -5.15 -13.55
N GLU A 491 -21.77 -6.10 -13.51
CA GLU A 491 -22.11 -7.51 -13.27
C GLU A 491 -21.58 -8.01 -11.92
N SER A 492 -22.37 -7.76 -10.87
CA SER A 492 -22.14 -8.34 -9.55
C SER A 492 -22.41 -9.85 -9.55
N VAL A 493 -21.55 -10.61 -8.87
CA VAL A 493 -21.74 -12.03 -8.55
C VAL A 493 -23.02 -12.22 -7.73
N THR A 494 -24.08 -12.74 -8.34
CA THR A 494 -25.32 -13.10 -7.65
C THR A 494 -25.12 -14.36 -6.80
N GLU A 495 -25.91 -14.50 -5.73
CA GLU A 495 -25.91 -15.62 -4.78
C GLU A 495 -26.00 -17.03 -5.44
N ASP A 496 -26.38 -17.10 -6.71
CA ASP A 496 -26.58 -18.33 -7.47
C ASP A 496 -25.26 -19.06 -7.81
N ALA A 497 -24.13 -18.34 -7.90
CA ALA A 497 -22.82 -18.96 -8.10
C ALA A 497 -22.32 -19.72 -6.86
N PHE A 498 -22.79 -19.33 -5.66
CA PHE A 498 -22.42 -19.97 -4.39
C PHE A 498 -23.18 -21.28 -4.15
N ALA A 499 -24.46 -21.35 -4.53
CA ALA A 499 -25.27 -22.55 -4.35
C ALA A 499 -24.74 -23.73 -5.19
N ARG A 500 -24.35 -23.48 -6.45
CA ARG A 500 -23.87 -24.52 -7.36
C ARG A 500 -22.52 -25.10 -6.95
N LYS A 501 -21.59 -24.27 -6.46
CA LYS A 501 -20.28 -24.77 -5.98
C LYS A 501 -20.42 -25.48 -4.62
N SER A 502 -21.23 -25.01 -3.68
CA SER A 502 -21.46 -25.71 -2.40
C SER A 502 -21.89 -27.19 -2.58
N GLU A 503 -22.71 -27.48 -3.58
CA GLU A 503 -23.15 -28.85 -3.90
C GLU A 503 -22.05 -29.74 -4.49
N GLU A 504 -21.17 -29.20 -5.34
CA GLU A 504 -20.05 -29.95 -5.92
C GLU A 504 -18.99 -30.31 -4.86
N TRP A 505 -18.74 -29.41 -3.92
CA TRP A 505 -17.75 -29.62 -2.86
C TRP A 505 -18.25 -30.57 -1.76
N SER A 506 -19.55 -30.58 -1.46
CA SER A 506 -20.19 -31.58 -0.59
C SER A 506 -20.14 -33.00 -1.19
N LYS A 507 -20.16 -33.12 -2.52
CA LYS A 507 -19.99 -34.40 -3.22
C LYS A 507 -18.53 -34.92 -3.17
N MET A 508 -17.52 -34.04 -3.25
CA MET A 508 -16.11 -34.43 -3.12
C MET A 508 -15.71 -34.88 -1.71
N GLN A 509 -16.33 -34.34 -0.65
CA GLN A 509 -16.07 -34.79 0.72
C GLN A 509 -16.63 -36.18 1.04
N LYS A 510 -17.64 -36.66 0.29
CA LYS A 510 -18.21 -38.01 0.48
C LYS A 510 -17.42 -39.12 -0.22
N SER A 511 -16.49 -38.80 -1.12
CA SER A 511 -15.65 -39.77 -1.83
C SER A 511 -14.34 -40.13 -1.12
N VAL A 512 -14.06 -39.56 0.06
CA VAL A 512 -12.88 -39.89 0.88
C VAL A 512 -13.32 -40.42 2.24
N ALA A 513 -13.98 -41.57 2.22
CA ALA A 513 -14.19 -42.41 3.40
C ALA A 513 -13.81 -43.84 3.01
N VAL A 514 -12.51 -44.15 3.13
CA VAL A 514 -12.01 -45.52 3.04
C VAL A 514 -12.09 -46.11 4.44
N GLU A 515 -12.83 -47.21 4.55
CA GLU A 515 -13.03 -48.01 5.77
C GLU A 515 -11.69 -48.49 6.35
N ILE A 516 -11.48 -48.27 7.64
CA ILE A 516 -10.49 -48.99 8.44
C ILE A 516 -11.27 -49.87 9.43
N THR A 517 -11.40 -51.14 9.10
CA THR A 517 -11.89 -52.20 9.99
C THR A 517 -10.73 -52.74 10.82
N VAL A 518 -10.89 -52.78 12.15
CA VAL A 518 -9.93 -53.36 13.10
C VAL A 518 -10.41 -54.75 13.51
N PRO A 519 -9.60 -55.82 13.43
CA PRO A 519 -9.96 -57.12 14.00
C PRO A 519 -9.61 -57.22 15.49
N VAL A 520 -10.42 -58.03 16.17
CA VAL A 520 -10.61 -58.23 17.63
C VAL A 520 -9.34 -58.51 18.43
#